data_AF-A0A7S3F622-F1
#
_entry.id   AF-A0A7S3F622-F1
#
_cell.length_a   1.000
_cell.length_b   1.000
_cell.length_c   1.000
_cell.angle_alpha   90.00
_cell.angle_beta   90.00
_cell.angle_gamma   90.00
#
_symmetry.space_group_name_H-M   'P 1'
#
loop_
_entity.id
_entity.type
_entity.pdbx_description
1 polymer ?
#
loop_
_entity_poly.entity_id
_entity_poly.type
_entity_poly.pdbx_seq_one_letter_code
_entity_poly.pdbx_strand_id
1 'polypeptide(L)'
;SKIQNMRASWGLDQSSVPDEPHAANPSGRSSYQIKCDARDTSIPDGESVADAAFDMEMSKLRKYADDKELNLTHIFKSNAGKANGIISKPRFKTALGMAFHQYALHEELIAAISLKYGCGAPDPHAGGYLEVLWRQFVIELQQYSPPVKPAAPDPFDPRITVAMSEMRQISEESGLNLAYALQGAGGQQNGVLVKAKFIMALTTIIFPNYHFTNELLNDICTIYANANGPVDLRLGGYQEVYWRAFANDIRKVPLPTGSAA
;
A
#
# COMPACT_ATOMS: atom_id res chain seq x y z
N SER A 1 11.59 -40.53 -39.09
CA SER A 1 12.58 -39.81 -39.92
C SER A 1 11.87 -38.83 -40.84
N LYS A 2 11.63 -37.59 -40.37
CA LYS A 2 11.03 -36.51 -41.17
C LYS A 2 11.05 -35.18 -40.40
N ILE A 3 12.23 -34.59 -40.18
CA ILE A 3 12.40 -33.14 -40.05
C ILE A 3 13.81 -32.82 -40.58
N GLN A 4 13.87 -32.49 -41.86
CA GLN A 4 15.04 -31.90 -42.50
C GLN A 4 14.50 -30.87 -43.51
N ASN A 5 15.19 -29.75 -43.61
CA ASN A 5 14.96 -28.61 -44.51
C ASN A 5 13.94 -27.57 -44.06
N MET A 6 14.46 -26.53 -43.40
CA MET A 6 14.39 -25.15 -43.90
C MET A 6 15.20 -24.21 -42.98
N ARG A 7 16.48 -24.01 -43.33
CA ARG A 7 17.31 -22.97 -42.72
C ARG A 7 18.38 -22.51 -43.73
N ALA A 8 18.01 -21.57 -44.59
CA ALA A 8 18.94 -20.79 -45.39
C ALA A 8 18.22 -19.51 -45.86
N SER A 9 18.63 -18.35 -45.35
CA SER A 9 18.60 -17.04 -46.04
C SER A 9 18.67 -15.90 -45.03
N TRP A 10 19.83 -15.69 -44.41
CA TRP A 10 20.20 -14.37 -43.87
C TRP A 10 21.68 -14.17 -44.21
N GLY A 11 21.93 -13.49 -45.32
CA GLY A 11 23.25 -12.99 -45.68
C GLY A 11 23.63 -11.88 -44.71
N LEU A 12 24.65 -12.14 -43.89
CA LEU A 12 25.33 -11.13 -43.10
C LEU A 12 26.63 -10.78 -43.82
N ASP A 13 26.60 -9.59 -44.41
CA ASP A 13 27.78 -8.86 -44.87
C ASP A 13 28.56 -8.40 -43.63
N GLN A 14 29.81 -8.84 -43.51
CA GLN A 14 30.73 -8.44 -42.44
C GLN A 14 31.53 -7.24 -42.93
N SER A 15 31.09 -6.04 -42.56
CA SER A 15 31.90 -4.82 -42.67
C SER A 15 32.25 -4.29 -41.28
N SER A 16 33.53 -4.50 -40.93
CA SER A 16 34.44 -3.61 -40.19
C SER A 16 33.84 -2.64 -39.16
N VAL A 17 34.00 -2.98 -37.88
CA VAL A 17 33.88 -2.04 -36.75
C VAL A 17 35.27 -1.48 -36.42
N PRO A 18 35.47 -0.15 -36.38
CA PRO A 18 36.70 0.44 -35.87
C PRO A 18 36.68 0.53 -34.33
N ASP A 19 37.84 0.29 -33.72
CA ASP A 19 38.11 0.42 -32.29
C ASP A 19 37.85 1.85 -31.79
N GLU A 20 36.92 2.01 -30.85
CA GLU A 20 36.72 3.25 -30.09
C GLU A 20 37.41 3.18 -28.71
N PRO A 21 38.07 4.26 -28.27
CA PRO A 21 38.86 4.27 -27.04
C PRO A 21 38.01 4.39 -25.77
N HIS A 22 38.41 3.62 -24.76
CA HIS A 22 37.89 3.65 -23.39
C HIS A 22 37.99 5.05 -22.75
N ALA A 23 36.86 5.74 -22.63
CA ALA A 23 36.71 6.92 -21.78
C ALA A 23 36.32 6.51 -20.36
N ALA A 24 37.05 7.06 -19.39
CA ALA A 24 36.88 6.85 -17.96
C ALA A 24 35.49 7.25 -17.46
N ASN A 25 34.97 6.48 -16.51
CA ASN A 25 33.64 6.58 -15.91
C ASN A 25 33.69 7.43 -14.64
N PRO A 26 33.15 8.67 -14.60
CA PRO A 26 32.99 9.40 -13.35
C PRO A 26 31.65 9.03 -12.71
N SER A 27 31.71 8.20 -11.67
CA SER A 27 30.59 7.89 -10.79
C SER A 27 30.18 9.11 -9.96
N GLY A 28 29.49 10.05 -10.58
CA GLY A 28 28.75 11.11 -9.91
C GLY A 28 27.27 10.72 -9.79
N ARG A 29 26.81 10.33 -8.60
CA ARG A 29 25.37 10.24 -8.30
C ARG A 29 24.80 11.66 -8.40
N SER A 30 24.22 11.98 -9.57
CA SER A 30 23.50 13.23 -9.80
C SER A 30 22.22 13.24 -8.96
N SER A 31 22.23 14.02 -7.88
CA SER A 31 21.02 14.43 -7.17
C SER A 31 20.26 15.42 -8.03
N TYR A 32 19.38 14.93 -8.90
CA TYR A 32 18.45 15.79 -9.64
C TYR A 32 17.38 16.33 -8.68
N GLN A 33 17.71 17.38 -7.93
CA GLN A 33 16.71 18.25 -7.34
C GLN A 33 16.18 19.14 -8.45
N ILE A 34 15.05 18.76 -9.04
CA ILE A 34 14.30 19.68 -9.91
C ILE A 34 13.76 20.76 -8.99
N LYS A 35 14.40 21.95 -9.01
CA LYS A 35 13.87 23.15 -8.37
C LYS A 35 12.61 23.57 -9.13
N CYS A 36 11.48 23.02 -8.73
CA CYS A 36 10.19 23.64 -9.02
C CYS A 36 10.07 24.79 -8.02
N ASP A 37 9.93 26.03 -8.52
CA ASP A 37 9.73 27.20 -7.65
C ASP A 37 8.57 26.92 -6.68
N ALA A 38 8.83 27.18 -5.40
CA ALA A 38 7.95 26.83 -4.30
C ALA A 38 6.57 27.46 -4.53
N ARG A 39 5.52 26.63 -4.49
CA ARG A 39 4.13 27.05 -4.64
C ARG A 39 3.78 28.03 -3.52
N ASP A 40 3.23 29.18 -3.88
CA ASP A 40 2.47 30.04 -2.98
C ASP A 40 1.07 29.42 -2.81
N THR A 41 0.96 28.43 -1.92
CA THR A 41 -0.30 27.73 -1.60
C THR A 41 -0.99 28.39 -0.41
N SER A 42 -1.33 29.68 -0.51
CA SER A 42 -2.32 30.28 0.38
C SER A 42 -3.72 29.79 -0.03
N ILE A 43 -4.06 28.56 0.35
CA ILE A 43 -5.39 27.95 0.16
C ILE A 43 -6.19 28.19 1.46
N PRO A 44 -7.45 28.68 1.38
CA PRO A 44 -8.31 28.90 2.54
C PRO A 44 -8.73 27.56 3.19
N ASP A 45 -8.96 27.56 4.50
CA ASP A 45 -9.18 26.43 5.45
C ASP A 45 -10.35 25.45 5.16
N GLY A 46 -10.70 25.19 3.90
CA GLY A 46 -11.74 24.24 3.46
C GLY A 46 -11.23 22.83 3.14
N GLU A 47 -10.00 22.49 3.54
CA GLU A 47 -9.18 21.39 3.01
C GLU A 47 -9.57 19.96 3.50
N SER A 48 -10.62 19.78 4.33
CA SER A 48 -10.74 18.54 5.12
C SER A 48 -11.44 17.34 4.46
N VAL A 49 -12.35 17.52 3.49
CA VAL A 49 -13.20 16.39 3.01
C VAL A 49 -12.78 15.89 1.63
N ALA A 50 -12.39 16.78 0.73
CA ALA A 50 -11.96 16.42 -0.62
C ALA A 50 -10.66 15.59 -0.59
N ASP A 51 -9.76 15.93 0.34
CA ASP A 51 -8.48 15.24 0.51
C ASP A 51 -8.66 13.81 1.01
N ALA A 52 -9.57 13.58 1.95
CA ALA A 52 -9.88 12.24 2.44
C ALA A 52 -10.46 11.33 1.33
N ALA A 53 -11.31 11.88 0.45
CA ALA A 53 -11.85 11.13 -0.69
C ALA A 53 -10.75 10.81 -1.72
N PHE A 54 -9.87 11.78 -2.01
CA PHE A 54 -8.72 11.59 -2.90
C PHE A 54 -7.76 10.51 -2.37
N ASP A 55 -7.42 10.57 -1.09
CA ASP A 55 -6.50 9.61 -0.46
C ASP A 55 -7.09 8.20 -0.40
N MET A 56 -8.40 8.08 -0.21
CA MET A 56 -9.09 6.79 -0.29
C MET A 56 -9.00 6.19 -1.70
N GLU A 57 -9.23 6.99 -2.74
CA GLU A 57 -9.10 6.52 -4.13
C GLU A 57 -7.64 6.18 -4.50
N MET A 58 -6.68 6.99 -4.07
CA MET A 58 -5.25 6.68 -4.22
C MET A 58 -4.87 5.38 -3.52
N SER A 59 -5.45 5.09 -2.36
CA SER A 59 -5.23 3.82 -1.64
C SER A 59 -5.78 2.62 -2.39
N LYS A 60 -6.93 2.75 -3.06
CA LYS A 60 -7.48 1.70 -3.94
C LYS A 60 -6.60 1.47 -5.16
N LEU A 61 -6.12 2.55 -5.79
CA LEU A 61 -5.18 2.50 -6.92
C LEU A 61 -3.88 1.78 -6.56
N ARG A 62 -3.30 2.10 -5.39
CA ARG A 62 -2.10 1.43 -4.86
C ARG A 62 -2.32 -0.06 -4.70
N LYS A 63 -3.38 -0.45 -3.97
CA LYS A 63 -3.72 -1.85 -3.76
C LYS A 63 -3.89 -2.60 -5.09
N TYR A 64 -4.60 -2.00 -6.05
CA TYR A 64 -4.77 -2.60 -7.36
C TYR A 64 -3.43 -2.78 -8.09
N ALA A 65 -2.54 -1.80 -8.02
CA ALA A 65 -1.21 -1.89 -8.62
C ALA A 65 -0.38 -3.02 -8.00
N ASP A 66 -0.46 -3.20 -6.68
CA ASP A 66 0.20 -4.28 -5.96
C ASP A 66 -0.39 -5.65 -6.31
N ASP A 67 -1.72 -5.80 -6.24
CA ASP A 67 -2.44 -7.05 -6.55
C ASP A 67 -2.19 -7.54 -7.99
N LYS A 68 -1.89 -6.63 -8.91
CA LYS A 68 -1.61 -6.91 -10.33
C LYS A 68 -0.12 -6.86 -10.67
N GLU A 69 0.75 -6.63 -9.68
CA GLU A 69 2.21 -6.51 -9.84
C GLU A 69 2.60 -5.54 -10.96
N LEU A 70 1.92 -4.39 -11.05
CA LEU A 70 2.10 -3.45 -12.15
C LEU A 70 3.49 -2.81 -12.12
N ASN A 71 4.26 -2.98 -13.19
CA ASN A 71 5.50 -2.22 -13.40
C ASN A 71 5.20 -0.81 -13.94
N LEU A 72 4.68 0.05 -13.07
CA LEU A 72 4.28 1.41 -13.41
C LEU A 72 5.44 2.24 -13.96
N THR A 73 6.65 2.06 -13.41
CA THR A 73 7.86 2.73 -13.92
C THR A 73 8.07 2.43 -15.41
N HIS A 74 7.96 1.17 -15.82
CA HIS A 74 8.10 0.78 -17.22
C HIS A 74 6.98 1.36 -18.11
N ILE A 75 5.72 1.26 -17.64
CA ILE A 75 4.55 1.76 -18.39
C ILE A 75 4.65 3.27 -18.64
N PHE A 76 4.93 4.05 -17.60
CA PHE A 76 5.04 5.51 -17.73
C PHE A 76 6.29 5.91 -18.50
N LYS A 77 7.44 5.25 -18.30
CA LYS A 77 8.65 5.54 -19.08
C LYS A 77 8.46 5.31 -20.58
N SER A 78 7.71 4.28 -20.96
CA SER A 78 7.39 3.98 -22.36
C SER A 78 6.48 5.02 -23.01
N ASN A 79 5.67 5.72 -22.21
CA ASN A 79 4.72 6.74 -22.68
C ASN A 79 5.23 8.19 -22.53
N ALA A 80 6.14 8.45 -21.59
CA ALA A 80 6.57 9.79 -21.23
C ALA A 80 7.33 10.52 -22.35
N GLY A 81 8.02 9.79 -23.22
CA GLY A 81 8.86 10.34 -24.28
C GLY A 81 10.12 11.06 -23.78
N LYS A 82 10.12 11.63 -22.57
CA LYS A 82 11.25 12.28 -21.91
C LYS A 82 11.71 11.48 -20.69
N ALA A 83 13.03 11.41 -20.46
CA ALA A 83 13.63 10.66 -19.35
C ALA A 83 13.59 11.38 -17.98
N ASN A 84 13.15 12.63 -17.94
CA ASN A 84 13.23 13.50 -16.76
C ASN A 84 12.11 13.30 -15.72
N GLY A 85 11.25 12.29 -15.89
CA GLY A 85 10.14 12.07 -14.95
C GLY A 85 8.93 13.00 -15.16
N ILE A 86 8.89 13.71 -16.30
CA ILE A 86 7.79 14.59 -16.71
C ILE A 86 7.13 14.00 -17.98
N ILE A 87 5.81 14.11 -18.08
CA ILE A 87 5.00 13.65 -19.21
C ILE A 87 3.88 14.68 -19.49
N SER A 88 3.47 14.84 -20.75
CA SER A 88 2.34 15.73 -21.04
C SER A 88 1.03 15.14 -20.48
N LYS A 89 0.11 16.01 -20.03
CA LYS A 89 -1.17 15.61 -19.44
C LYS A 89 -1.97 14.64 -20.32
N PRO A 90 -2.10 14.80 -21.66
CA PRO A 90 -2.76 13.80 -22.51
C PRO A 90 -2.07 12.44 -22.49
N ARG A 91 -0.73 12.39 -22.56
CA ARG A 91 0.02 11.13 -22.50
C ARG A 91 -0.03 10.48 -21.12
N PHE A 92 -0.10 11.29 -20.06
CA PHE A 92 -0.33 10.81 -18.69
C PHE A 92 -1.68 10.10 -18.59
N LYS A 93 -2.76 10.70 -19.12
CA LYS A 93 -4.09 10.08 -19.19
C LYS A 93 -4.06 8.74 -19.93
N THR A 94 -3.40 8.68 -21.09
CA THR A 94 -3.23 7.44 -21.86
C THR A 94 -2.46 6.38 -21.07
N ALA A 95 -1.34 6.75 -20.44
CA ALA A 95 -0.53 5.82 -19.64
C ALA A 95 -1.29 5.28 -18.43
N LEU A 96 -2.07 6.13 -17.75
CA LEU A 96 -2.98 5.71 -16.67
C LEU A 96 -4.03 4.73 -17.18
N GLY A 97 -4.69 5.04 -18.29
CA GLY A 97 -5.69 4.16 -18.89
C GLY A 97 -5.12 2.78 -19.27
N MET A 98 -3.87 2.73 -19.75
CA MET A 98 -3.19 1.46 -20.05
C MET A 98 -2.83 0.68 -18.78
N ALA A 99 -2.24 1.36 -17.78
CA ALA A 99 -1.83 0.73 -16.52
C ALA A 99 -3.02 0.15 -15.75
N PHE A 100 -4.12 0.90 -15.74
CA PHE A 100 -5.30 0.62 -14.92
C PHE A 100 -6.51 0.23 -15.77
N HIS A 101 -6.31 -0.41 -16.93
CA HIS A 101 -7.40 -0.70 -17.88
C HIS A 101 -8.55 -1.59 -17.32
N GLN A 102 -8.31 -2.38 -16.27
CA GLN A 102 -9.35 -3.17 -15.58
C GLN A 102 -9.91 -2.45 -14.33
N TYR A 103 -9.40 -1.26 -14.01
CA TYR A 103 -9.91 -0.40 -12.95
C TYR A 103 -10.70 0.73 -13.60
N ALA A 104 -11.95 0.93 -13.19
CA ALA A 104 -12.79 2.00 -13.72
C ALA A 104 -12.32 3.37 -13.19
N LEU A 105 -11.26 3.93 -13.81
CA LEU A 105 -10.74 5.24 -13.47
C LEU A 105 -11.73 6.34 -13.87
N HIS A 106 -12.30 7.02 -12.88
CA HIS A 106 -13.15 8.18 -13.11
C HIS A 106 -12.34 9.39 -13.60
N GLU A 107 -12.92 10.18 -14.50
CA GLU A 107 -12.26 11.37 -15.05
C GLU A 107 -11.91 12.40 -13.97
N GLU A 108 -12.74 12.52 -12.93
CA GLU A 108 -12.50 13.38 -11.77
C GLU A 108 -11.22 13.01 -11.03
N LEU A 109 -10.98 11.71 -10.78
CA LEU A 109 -9.77 11.22 -10.14
C LEU A 109 -8.54 11.48 -11.00
N ILE A 110 -8.64 11.25 -12.32
CA ILE A 110 -7.56 11.55 -13.27
C ILE A 110 -7.22 13.05 -13.24
N ALA A 111 -8.24 13.91 -13.21
CA ALA A 111 -8.06 15.36 -13.12
C ALA A 111 -7.41 15.75 -11.79
N ALA A 112 -7.85 15.19 -10.66
CA ALA A 112 -7.27 15.43 -9.34
C ALA A 112 -5.80 14.99 -9.25
N ILE A 113 -5.46 13.81 -9.77
CA ILE A 113 -4.06 13.33 -9.85
C ILE A 113 -3.25 14.28 -10.74
N SER A 114 -3.76 14.64 -11.91
CA SER A 114 -3.08 15.56 -12.84
C SER A 114 -2.85 16.95 -12.23
N LEU A 115 -3.74 17.40 -11.35
CA LEU A 115 -3.61 18.65 -10.62
C LEU A 115 -2.56 18.54 -9.50
N LYS A 116 -2.65 17.49 -8.66
CA LYS A 116 -1.72 17.26 -7.54
C LYS A 116 -0.27 17.19 -8.01
N TYR A 117 -0.02 16.38 -9.05
CA TYR A 117 1.30 16.16 -9.64
C TYR A 117 1.59 17.05 -10.86
N GLY A 118 0.75 18.04 -11.14
CA GLY A 118 0.90 18.93 -12.29
C GLY A 118 2.13 19.85 -12.16
N CYS A 119 2.78 20.13 -13.28
CA CYS A 119 3.95 20.98 -13.38
C CYS A 119 4.04 21.71 -14.74
N GLY A 120 4.93 22.70 -14.84
CA GLY A 120 5.12 23.47 -16.06
C GLY A 120 4.08 24.57 -16.23
N ALA A 121 3.78 24.91 -17.49
CA ALA A 121 2.85 25.99 -17.81
C ALA A 121 1.38 25.60 -17.51
N PRO A 122 0.53 26.56 -17.09
CA PRO A 122 -0.89 26.34 -16.93
C PRO A 122 -1.55 25.87 -18.24
N ASP A 123 -2.50 24.95 -18.13
CA ASP A 123 -3.30 24.47 -19.26
C ASP A 123 -4.48 25.43 -19.50
N PRO A 124 -4.49 26.20 -20.61
CA PRO A 124 -5.50 27.23 -20.86
C PRO A 124 -6.89 26.66 -21.18
N HIS A 125 -7.00 25.36 -21.49
CA HIS A 125 -8.25 24.75 -21.96
C HIS A 125 -8.91 23.90 -20.88
N ALA A 126 -8.13 23.06 -20.18
CA ALA A 126 -8.68 22.09 -19.22
C ALA A 126 -8.29 22.41 -17.76
N GLY A 127 -7.69 23.57 -17.49
CA GLY A 127 -7.22 23.98 -16.18
C GLY A 127 -6.06 23.14 -15.63
N GLY A 128 -5.47 23.57 -14.53
CA GLY A 128 -4.26 22.93 -13.98
C GLY A 128 -3.05 23.15 -14.87
N TYR A 129 -2.30 22.10 -15.17
CA TYR A 129 -0.98 22.19 -15.83
C TYR A 129 -0.89 21.32 -17.09
N LEU A 130 -0.05 21.72 -18.05
CA LEU A 130 0.17 20.98 -19.30
C LEU A 130 1.00 19.69 -19.12
N GLU A 131 1.82 19.61 -18.07
CA GLU A 131 2.71 18.50 -17.79
C GLU A 131 2.47 17.94 -16.37
N VAL A 132 2.86 16.67 -16.16
CA VAL A 132 2.68 15.94 -14.90
C VAL A 132 4.00 15.26 -14.51
N LEU A 133 4.34 15.34 -13.22
CA LEU A 133 5.50 14.68 -12.59
C LEU A 133 5.21 13.18 -12.37
N TRP A 134 5.13 12.41 -13.46
CA TRP A 134 4.77 10.98 -13.38
C TRP A 134 5.70 10.17 -12.48
N ARG A 135 6.99 10.53 -12.41
CA ARG A 135 7.93 9.79 -11.58
C ARG A 135 7.61 9.94 -10.10
N GLN A 136 7.22 11.15 -9.67
CA GLN A 136 6.79 11.39 -8.29
C GLN A 136 5.49 10.65 -8.00
N PHE A 137 4.52 10.69 -8.93
CA PHE A 137 3.28 9.91 -8.83
C PHE A 137 3.57 8.41 -8.65
N VAL A 138 4.41 7.82 -9.49
CA VAL A 138 4.76 6.39 -9.40
C VAL A 138 5.50 6.07 -8.10
N ILE A 139 6.43 6.95 -7.68
CA ILE A 139 7.11 6.83 -6.39
C ILE A 139 6.09 6.80 -5.25
N GLU A 140 5.15 7.74 -5.18
CA GLU A 140 4.15 7.77 -4.12
C GLU A 140 3.12 6.64 -4.21
N LEU A 141 2.91 6.06 -5.39
CA LEU A 141 2.06 4.88 -5.54
C LEU A 141 2.78 3.61 -5.10
N GLN A 142 4.07 3.45 -5.45
CA GLN A 142 4.85 2.23 -5.18
C GLN A 142 5.58 2.26 -3.81
N GLN A 143 5.87 3.44 -3.26
CA GLN A 143 6.45 3.61 -1.91
C GLN A 143 5.39 3.51 -0.81
N TYR A 144 4.17 3.07 -1.12
CA TYR A 144 3.30 2.56 -0.07
C TYR A 144 3.94 1.28 0.47
N SER A 145 4.78 1.43 1.49
CA SER A 145 5.09 0.30 2.34
C SER A 145 3.76 -0.16 2.91
N PRO A 146 3.34 -1.42 2.69
CA PRO A 146 2.24 -1.96 3.46
C PRO A 146 2.58 -1.66 4.91
N PRO A 147 1.58 -1.18 5.68
CA PRO A 147 1.87 -0.62 6.97
C PRO A 147 2.60 -1.73 7.75
N VAL A 148 3.78 -1.37 8.27
CA VAL A 148 4.73 -2.32 8.85
C VAL A 148 3.96 -3.14 9.87
N LYS A 149 3.83 -4.45 9.60
CA LYS A 149 3.26 -5.38 10.57
C LYS A 149 4.07 -5.17 11.85
N PRO A 150 3.43 -4.87 12.99
CA PRO A 150 4.15 -4.78 14.24
C PRO A 150 4.90 -6.09 14.41
N ALA A 151 6.10 -6.02 14.99
CA ALA A 151 6.74 -7.22 15.49
C ALA A 151 5.69 -7.98 16.30
N ALA A 152 5.62 -9.30 16.11
CA ALA A 152 4.72 -10.12 16.91
C ALA A 152 4.92 -9.72 18.39
N PRO A 153 3.84 -9.70 19.21
CA PRO A 153 4.01 -9.54 20.66
C PRO A 153 5.22 -10.34 21.09
N ASP A 154 6.05 -9.76 21.96
CA ASP A 154 7.08 -10.56 22.59
C ASP A 154 6.39 -11.82 23.14
N PRO A 155 6.71 -13.02 22.62
CA PRO A 155 6.06 -14.27 23.01
C PRO A 155 6.29 -14.60 24.50
N PHE A 156 7.03 -13.75 25.21
CA PHE A 156 7.39 -13.86 26.60
C PHE A 156 6.66 -12.89 27.55
N ASP A 157 5.67 -12.06 27.13
CA ASP A 157 4.72 -11.49 28.13
C ASP A 157 3.74 -12.61 28.55
N PRO A 158 3.87 -13.17 29.77
CA PRO A 158 3.08 -14.31 30.18
C PRO A 158 1.58 -13.97 30.26
N ARG A 159 1.23 -12.72 30.57
CA ARG A 159 -0.17 -12.30 30.75
C ARG A 159 -0.92 -12.35 29.42
N ILE A 160 -0.29 -11.84 28.37
CA ILE A 160 -0.87 -11.79 27.03
C ILE A 160 -0.87 -13.19 26.40
N THR A 161 0.18 -13.96 26.63
CA THR A 161 0.29 -15.34 26.12
C THR A 161 -0.76 -16.26 26.74
N VAL A 162 -0.98 -16.17 28.06
CA VAL A 162 -2.05 -16.92 28.75
C VAL A 162 -3.41 -16.53 28.17
N ALA A 163 -3.71 -15.24 28.08
CA ALA A 163 -4.98 -14.78 27.51
C ALA A 163 -5.18 -15.24 26.05
N MET A 164 -4.14 -15.18 25.21
CA MET A 164 -4.20 -15.68 23.83
C MET A 164 -4.37 -17.20 23.76
N SER A 165 -3.80 -17.96 24.70
CA SER A 165 -3.99 -19.41 24.79
C SER A 165 -5.41 -19.80 25.19
N GLU A 166 -6.01 -19.07 26.14
CA GLU A 166 -7.41 -19.25 26.55
C GLU A 166 -8.37 -18.86 25.42
N MET A 167 -8.14 -17.72 24.76
CA MET A 167 -8.90 -17.32 23.58
C MET A 167 -8.80 -18.35 22.45
N ARG A 168 -7.62 -18.96 22.25
CA ARG A 168 -7.43 -20.06 21.30
C ARG A 168 -8.28 -21.26 21.70
N GLN A 169 -8.21 -21.70 22.95
CA GLN A 169 -8.99 -22.83 23.46
C GLN A 169 -10.50 -22.60 23.26
N ILE A 170 -11.02 -21.44 23.66
CA ILE A 170 -12.44 -21.08 23.49
C ILE A 170 -12.82 -21.10 21.99
N SER A 171 -11.94 -20.61 21.11
CA SER A 171 -12.19 -20.62 19.67
C SER A 171 -12.25 -22.03 19.10
N GLU A 172 -11.39 -22.95 19.57
CA GLU A 172 -11.39 -24.35 19.15
C GLU A 172 -12.62 -25.11 19.66
N GLU A 173 -12.98 -24.91 20.94
CA GLU A 173 -14.16 -25.54 21.55
C GLU A 173 -15.48 -25.09 20.90
N SER A 174 -15.55 -23.82 20.49
CA SER A 174 -16.73 -23.25 19.82
C SER A 174 -16.74 -23.42 18.29
N GLY A 175 -15.66 -23.96 17.70
CA GLY A 175 -15.50 -24.03 16.24
C GLY A 175 -15.44 -22.64 15.56
N LEU A 176 -15.07 -21.61 16.32
CA LEU A 176 -15.07 -20.22 15.87
C LEU A 176 -13.86 -19.92 14.98
N ASN A 177 -14.12 -19.53 13.74
CA ASN A 177 -13.08 -18.95 12.88
C ASN A 177 -12.88 -17.47 13.21
N LEU A 178 -11.92 -17.19 14.10
CA LEU A 178 -11.64 -15.83 14.58
C LEU A 178 -11.38 -14.82 13.46
N ALA A 179 -10.69 -15.23 12.39
CA ALA A 179 -10.41 -14.33 11.26
C ALA A 179 -11.71 -13.94 10.52
N TYR A 180 -12.62 -14.89 10.33
CA TYR A 180 -13.92 -14.63 9.71
C TYR A 180 -14.80 -13.76 10.62
N ALA A 181 -14.81 -14.01 11.93
CA ALA A 181 -15.58 -13.23 12.90
C ALA A 181 -15.11 -11.75 12.95
N LEU A 182 -13.80 -11.51 13.01
CA LEU A 182 -13.24 -10.15 13.00
C LEU A 182 -13.46 -9.44 11.66
N GLN A 183 -13.42 -10.17 10.54
CA GLN A 183 -13.81 -9.63 9.24
C GLN A 183 -15.29 -9.19 9.23
N GLY A 184 -16.20 -10.01 9.78
CA GLY A 184 -17.61 -9.69 9.94
C GLY A 184 -17.88 -8.48 10.84
N ALA A 185 -17.02 -8.24 11.84
CA ALA A 185 -17.07 -7.06 12.71
C ALA A 185 -16.56 -5.76 12.06
N GLY A 186 -16.31 -5.77 10.74
CA GLY A 186 -15.84 -4.62 9.97
C GLY A 186 -14.35 -4.63 9.67
N GLY A 187 -13.66 -5.77 9.82
CA GLY A 187 -12.27 -5.93 9.44
C GLY A 187 -12.06 -5.68 7.96
N GLN A 188 -11.17 -4.73 7.63
CA GLN A 188 -10.88 -4.36 6.24
C GLN A 188 -10.01 -5.43 5.54
N GLN A 189 -10.03 -5.43 4.21
CA GLN A 189 -9.27 -6.41 3.41
C GLN A 189 -7.75 -6.31 3.57
N ASN A 190 -7.23 -5.11 3.86
CA ASN A 190 -5.82 -4.85 4.20
C ASN A 190 -5.42 -5.41 5.58
N GLY A 191 -6.36 -5.99 6.35
CA GLY A 191 -6.07 -6.61 7.64
C GLY A 191 -6.08 -5.65 8.83
N VAL A 192 -6.58 -4.42 8.68
CA VAL A 192 -6.76 -3.45 9.78
C VAL A 192 -8.23 -3.30 10.19
N LEU A 193 -8.45 -2.92 11.45
CA LEU A 193 -9.76 -2.67 12.06
C LEU A 193 -9.64 -1.51 13.04
N VAL A 194 -10.66 -0.66 13.12
CA VAL A 194 -10.72 0.43 14.10
C VAL A 194 -10.67 -0.15 15.52
N LYS A 195 -9.80 0.37 16.39
CA LYS A 195 -9.57 -0.09 17.78
C LYS A 195 -10.86 -0.27 18.56
N ALA A 196 -11.77 0.71 18.51
CA ALA A 196 -13.06 0.62 19.17
C ALA A 196 -13.93 -0.55 18.67
N LYS A 197 -13.94 -0.81 17.36
CA LYS A 197 -14.65 -1.95 16.78
C LYS A 197 -13.97 -3.28 17.11
N PHE A 198 -12.65 -3.30 17.14
CA PHE A 198 -11.88 -4.48 17.55
C PHE A 198 -12.16 -4.86 19.01
N ILE A 199 -12.10 -3.89 19.93
CA ILE A 199 -12.43 -4.12 21.34
C ILE A 199 -13.86 -4.62 21.49
N MET A 200 -14.82 -3.95 20.86
CA MET A 200 -16.22 -4.39 20.88
C MET A 200 -16.39 -5.81 20.33
N ALA A 201 -15.74 -6.14 19.22
CA ALA A 201 -15.80 -7.47 18.64
C ALA A 201 -15.29 -8.53 19.62
N LEU A 202 -14.16 -8.28 20.30
CA LEU A 202 -13.62 -9.21 21.28
C LEU A 202 -14.53 -9.38 22.49
N THR A 203 -15.00 -8.27 23.08
CA THR A 203 -15.70 -8.30 24.36
C THR A 203 -17.18 -8.68 24.25
N THR A 204 -17.85 -8.40 23.13
CA THR A 204 -19.31 -8.59 23.01
C THR A 204 -19.71 -9.63 21.98
N ILE A 205 -18.91 -9.85 20.93
CA ILE A 205 -19.30 -10.71 19.80
C ILE A 205 -18.59 -12.06 19.86
N ILE A 206 -17.27 -12.03 19.99
CA ILE A 206 -16.40 -13.19 19.78
C ILE A 206 -16.20 -13.96 21.09
N PHE A 207 -15.93 -13.25 22.18
CA PHE A 207 -15.69 -13.85 23.49
C PHE A 207 -16.58 -13.22 24.58
N PRO A 208 -17.92 -13.32 24.47
CA PRO A 208 -18.84 -12.65 25.38
C PRO A 208 -18.72 -13.10 26.85
N ASN A 209 -18.19 -14.31 27.08
CA ASN A 209 -18.00 -14.87 28.42
C ASN A 209 -16.55 -14.75 28.93
N TYR A 210 -15.65 -14.13 28.16
CA TYR A 210 -14.27 -13.94 28.57
C TYR A 210 -14.10 -12.60 29.28
N HIS A 211 -13.50 -12.63 30.47
CA HIS A 211 -13.32 -11.43 31.29
C HIS A 211 -12.06 -10.66 30.89
N PHE A 212 -12.20 -9.75 29.94
CA PHE A 212 -11.12 -8.82 29.58
C PHE A 212 -10.95 -7.72 30.62
N THR A 213 -9.73 -7.53 31.11
CA THR A 213 -9.36 -6.30 31.81
C THR A 213 -9.07 -5.19 30.81
N ASN A 214 -9.29 -3.93 31.20
CA ASN A 214 -8.96 -2.78 30.35
C ASN A 214 -7.47 -2.73 30.02
N GLU A 215 -6.61 -3.14 30.96
CA GLU A 215 -5.16 -3.23 30.76
C GLU A 215 -4.81 -4.25 29.68
N LEU A 216 -5.37 -5.47 29.75
CA LEU A 216 -5.12 -6.51 28.76
C LEU A 216 -5.57 -6.09 27.35
N LEU A 217 -6.74 -5.47 27.22
CA LEU A 217 -7.23 -4.96 25.94
C LEU A 217 -6.33 -3.87 25.38
N ASN A 218 -5.86 -2.95 26.22
CA ASN A 218 -4.94 -1.90 25.82
C ASN A 218 -3.58 -2.47 25.40
N ASP A 219 -3.05 -3.46 26.13
CA ASP A 219 -1.79 -4.13 25.79
C ASP A 219 -1.92 -4.82 24.42
N ILE A 220 -2.98 -5.62 24.20
CA ILE A 220 -3.26 -6.26 22.91
C ILE A 220 -3.37 -5.21 21.80
N CYS A 221 -4.15 -4.13 22.00
CA CYS A 221 -4.30 -3.09 20.99
C CYS A 221 -3.00 -2.36 20.70
N THR A 222 -2.13 -2.18 21.69
CA THR A 222 -0.82 -1.52 21.54
C THR A 222 0.13 -2.39 20.73
N ILE A 223 0.17 -3.68 21.02
CA ILE A 223 1.00 -4.65 20.28
C ILE A 223 0.58 -4.73 18.82
N TYR A 224 -0.73 -4.84 18.56
CA TYR A 224 -1.25 -4.95 17.21
C TYR A 224 -1.57 -3.58 16.60
N ALA A 225 -1.05 -2.48 17.14
CA ALA A 225 -1.33 -1.15 16.65
C ALA A 225 -0.84 -0.96 15.21
N ASN A 226 -1.65 -0.30 14.39
CA ASN A 226 -1.21 0.20 13.10
C ASN A 226 -0.37 1.47 13.32
N ALA A 227 0.95 1.30 13.46
CA ALA A 227 1.88 2.41 13.68
C ALA A 227 1.90 3.46 12.54
N ASN A 228 1.39 3.09 11.35
CA ASN A 228 1.25 3.99 10.20
C ASN A 228 -0.19 4.53 10.06
N GLY A 229 -1.10 4.13 10.94
CA GLY A 229 -2.48 4.58 10.98
C GLY A 229 -2.66 5.90 11.73
N PRO A 230 -3.89 6.44 11.73
CA PRO A 230 -4.18 7.67 12.47
C PRO A 230 -3.97 7.47 13.98
N VAL A 231 -3.33 8.46 14.61
CA VAL A 231 -3.10 8.48 16.07
C VAL A 231 -4.42 8.80 16.78
N ASP A 232 -4.70 8.09 17.86
CA ASP A 232 -5.83 8.39 18.75
C ASP A 232 -5.34 9.32 19.87
N LEU A 233 -5.55 10.62 19.69
CA LEU A 233 -5.16 11.62 20.69
C LEU A 233 -6.00 11.54 21.98
N ARG A 234 -7.18 10.90 21.96
CA ARG A 234 -8.07 10.81 23.12
C ARG A 234 -7.70 9.64 24.03
N LEU A 235 -7.38 8.50 23.42
CA LEU A 235 -7.10 7.26 24.14
C LEU A 235 -5.60 6.94 24.23
N GLY A 236 -4.76 7.69 23.53
CA GLY A 236 -3.35 7.36 23.34
C GLY A 236 -3.17 6.20 22.35
N GLY A 237 -2.05 6.21 21.64
CA GLY A 237 -1.70 5.19 20.64
C GLY A 237 -2.40 5.41 19.30
N TYR A 238 -2.77 4.32 18.63
CA TYR A 238 -3.28 4.34 17.26
C TYR A 238 -4.76 3.92 17.20
N GLN A 239 -5.51 4.52 16.27
CA GLN A 239 -6.95 4.26 16.09
C GLN A 239 -7.24 2.93 15.40
N GLU A 240 -6.23 2.27 14.82
CA GLU A 240 -6.37 1.06 14.04
C GLU A 240 -5.45 -0.05 14.57
N VAL A 241 -5.90 -1.30 14.42
CA VAL A 241 -5.18 -2.50 14.83
C VAL A 241 -5.16 -3.55 13.71
N TYR A 242 -4.08 -4.31 13.64
CA TYR A 242 -3.89 -5.42 12.71
C TYR A 242 -4.62 -6.68 13.16
N TRP A 243 -5.94 -6.68 13.05
CA TRP A 243 -6.78 -7.80 13.48
C TRP A 243 -6.39 -9.14 12.82
N ARG A 244 -5.91 -9.12 11.57
CA ARG A 244 -5.51 -10.34 10.86
C ARG A 244 -4.21 -10.91 11.40
N ALA A 245 -3.27 -10.06 11.80
CA ALA A 245 -2.05 -10.48 12.49
C ALA A 245 -2.42 -11.13 13.83
N PHE A 246 -3.25 -10.47 14.62
CA PHE A 246 -3.77 -10.99 15.89
C PHE A 246 -4.44 -12.36 15.74
N ALA A 247 -5.37 -12.50 14.79
CA ALA A 247 -6.06 -13.77 14.56
C ALA A 247 -5.11 -14.89 14.13
N ASN A 248 -4.11 -14.58 13.30
CA ASN A 248 -3.10 -15.55 12.89
C ASN A 248 -2.17 -15.96 14.03
N ASP A 249 -1.84 -15.03 14.93
CA ASP A 249 -0.91 -15.29 16.01
C ASP A 249 -1.59 -16.06 17.15
N ILE A 250 -2.88 -15.82 17.45
CA ILE A 250 -3.69 -16.67 18.37
C ILE A 250 -3.65 -18.14 17.95
N ARG A 251 -3.78 -18.43 16.65
CA ARG A 251 -3.76 -19.82 16.14
C ARG A 251 -2.42 -20.53 16.35
N LYS A 252 -1.35 -19.78 16.59
CA LYS A 252 0.01 -20.31 16.80
C LYS A 252 0.38 -20.44 18.27
N VAL A 253 -0.29 -19.74 19.18
CA VAL A 253 -0.02 -19.81 20.63
C VAL A 253 -0.33 -21.23 21.11
N PRO A 254 0.56 -21.91 21.84
CA PRO A 254 0.27 -23.23 22.40
C PRO A 254 -1.01 -23.24 23.23
N LEU A 255 -1.77 -24.34 23.19
CA LEU A 255 -2.90 -24.52 24.09
C LEU A 255 -2.40 -24.59 25.54
N PRO A 256 -3.20 -24.12 26.52
CA PRO A 256 -2.83 -24.22 27.92
C PRO A 256 -2.62 -25.70 28.30
N THR A 257 -1.39 -26.05 28.69
CA THR A 257 -1.03 -27.40 29.12
C THR A 257 -1.58 -27.64 30.52
N GLY A 258 -2.89 -27.85 30.67
CA GLY A 258 -3.49 -28.10 31.98
C GLY A 258 -4.99 -27.94 32.09
N SER A 259 -5.73 -28.97 31.68
CA SER A 259 -6.56 -29.73 32.59
C SER A 259 -6.89 -31.04 31.89
N ALA A 260 -6.04 -32.06 32.09
CA ALA A 260 -6.48 -33.42 31.86
C ALA A 260 -7.69 -33.63 32.80
N ALA A 261 -8.88 -33.66 32.21
CA ALA A 261 -10.10 -34.07 32.90
C ALA A 261 -10.01 -35.54 33.33
#